data_AF-A0A1A2X518-F1
#
_entry.id   AF-A0A1A2X518-F1
#
_cell.length_a   1.000
_cell.length_b   1.000
_cell.length_c   1.000
_cell.angle_alpha   90.00
_cell.angle_beta   90.00
_cell.angle_gamma   90.00
#
_symmetry.space_group_name_H-M   'P 1'
#
loop_
_entity.id
_entity.type
_entity.pdbx_description
1 polymer ?
#
loop_
_entity_poly.entity_id
_entity_poly.type
_entity_poly.pdbx_seq_one_letter_code
_entity_poly.pdbx_strand_id
1 'polypeptide(L)'
;MVTEPATTFSRTFRGYDPAAVDAYIEKVLTKQKLLIDEVQNLRAQRNESGDEAAALRIEVACLNDEVAMLSDTSPSPYAMQHRMAKMLRRAIDEVSRMQAEARAEADALIAAAEAEAQAAQREHRELLADIALQQSALEAQCAETKRNVDAELAGRRAEAQSSIDHAWQEAQQQREQLLAEARQQARLVLDQARQAVTEANQQRIMILEELMGVARDLQAVPASLESAYQELKNPPEASVVVPLDQRSQAPAGPAVAS
;
A
#
# COMPACT_ATOMS: atom_id res chain seq x y z
N MET A 1 -72.96 -9.43 -74.98
CA MET A 1 -72.72 -10.74 -75.61
C MET A 1 -71.60 -10.59 -76.61
N VAL A 2 -70.44 -11.17 -76.34
CA VAL A 2 -69.32 -11.19 -77.28
C VAL A 2 -69.53 -12.38 -78.21
N THR A 3 -69.97 -12.12 -79.44
CA THR A 3 -70.12 -13.15 -80.47
C THR A 3 -68.77 -13.42 -81.09
N GLU A 4 -68.26 -14.65 -80.96
CA GLU A 4 -67.02 -15.06 -81.63
C GLU A 4 -67.21 -15.07 -83.17
N PRO A 5 -66.21 -14.62 -83.95
CA PRO A 5 -66.32 -14.56 -85.41
C PRO A 5 -66.36 -15.97 -86.02
N ALA A 6 -67.09 -16.12 -87.13
CA ALA A 6 -67.29 -17.41 -87.80
C ALA A 6 -65.95 -18.00 -88.29
N THR A 7 -65.62 -19.21 -87.85
CA THR A 7 -64.38 -19.89 -88.27
C THR A 7 -64.54 -20.49 -89.67
N THR A 8 -63.59 -20.18 -90.55
CA THR A 8 -63.57 -20.72 -91.93
C THR A 8 -62.48 -21.78 -92.03
N PHE A 9 -62.85 -23.03 -92.29
CA PHE A 9 -61.92 -24.16 -92.45
C PHE A 9 -61.39 -24.25 -93.89
N SER A 10 -60.13 -24.65 -94.07
CA SER A 10 -59.54 -24.96 -95.38
C SER A 10 -60.22 -26.21 -96.00
N ARG A 11 -60.43 -26.19 -97.32
CA ARG A 11 -61.06 -27.30 -98.08
C ARG A 11 -60.00 -28.17 -98.76
N THR A 12 -60.13 -29.49 -98.64
CA THR A 12 -59.36 -30.51 -99.35
C THR A 12 -60.25 -31.24 -100.36
N PHE A 13 -59.69 -32.10 -101.23
CA PHE A 13 -60.49 -32.81 -102.24
C PHE A 13 -61.58 -33.65 -101.55
N ARG A 14 -62.85 -33.28 -101.80
CA ARG A 14 -64.08 -33.84 -101.21
C ARG A 14 -64.42 -33.45 -99.75
N GLY A 15 -63.88 -32.37 -99.18
CA GLY A 15 -64.35 -31.92 -97.86
C GLY A 15 -63.59 -30.76 -97.22
N TYR A 16 -63.87 -30.51 -95.94
CA TYR A 16 -62.99 -29.72 -95.08
C TYR A 16 -61.81 -30.59 -94.62
N ASP A 17 -60.68 -29.96 -94.31
CA ASP A 17 -59.56 -30.66 -93.69
C ASP A 17 -59.98 -31.26 -92.34
N PRO A 18 -60.05 -32.60 -92.20
CA PRO A 18 -60.55 -33.24 -90.99
C PRO A 18 -59.70 -32.89 -89.77
N ALA A 19 -58.38 -32.74 -89.93
CA ALA A 19 -57.48 -32.39 -88.83
C ALA A 19 -57.76 -30.98 -88.28
N ALA A 20 -58.10 -30.02 -89.15
CA ALA A 20 -58.44 -28.65 -88.74
C ALA A 20 -59.81 -28.57 -88.05
N VAL A 21 -60.77 -29.39 -88.48
CA VAL A 21 -62.11 -29.47 -87.86
C VAL A 21 -62.04 -30.16 -86.50
N ASP A 22 -61.34 -31.29 -86.41
CA ASP A 22 -61.18 -32.04 -85.14
C ASP A 22 -60.47 -31.19 -84.09
N ALA A 23 -59.40 -30.47 -84.46
CA ALA A 23 -58.71 -29.54 -83.57
C ALA A 23 -59.63 -28.41 -83.07
N TYR A 24 -60.56 -27.93 -83.91
CA TYR A 24 -61.55 -26.93 -83.49
C TYR A 24 -62.64 -27.52 -82.60
N ILE A 25 -63.13 -28.73 -82.89
CA ILE A 25 -64.09 -29.43 -82.03
C ILE A 25 -63.49 -29.66 -80.65
N GLU A 26 -62.24 -30.12 -80.57
CA GLU A 26 -61.52 -30.26 -79.30
C GLU A 26 -61.38 -28.92 -78.56
N LYS A 27 -61.07 -27.83 -79.28
CA LYS A 27 -61.04 -26.47 -78.70
C LYS A 27 -62.41 -26.03 -78.15
N VAL A 28 -63.49 -26.34 -78.85
CA VAL A 28 -64.85 -26.00 -78.39
C VAL A 28 -65.26 -26.87 -77.22
N LEU A 29 -64.96 -28.17 -77.23
CA LEU A 29 -65.27 -29.09 -76.15
C LEU A 29 -64.49 -28.74 -74.88
N THR A 30 -63.21 -28.40 -74.99
CA THR A 30 -62.41 -27.93 -73.85
C THR A 30 -62.95 -26.61 -73.28
N LYS A 31 -63.32 -25.66 -74.15
CA LYS A 31 -63.97 -24.40 -73.73
C LYS A 31 -65.33 -24.65 -73.07
N GLN A 32 -66.14 -25.56 -73.61
CA GLN A 32 -67.44 -25.92 -73.04
C GLN A 32 -67.28 -26.57 -71.66
N LYS A 33 -66.32 -27.49 -71.49
CA LYS A 33 -65.99 -28.08 -70.19
C LYS A 33 -65.58 -27.00 -69.18
N LEU A 34 -64.66 -26.12 -69.56
CA LEU A 34 -64.21 -25.02 -68.69
C LEU A 34 -65.39 -24.12 -68.26
N LEU A 35 -66.28 -23.75 -69.18
CA LEU A 35 -67.45 -22.94 -68.86
C LEU A 35 -68.45 -23.68 -67.95
N ILE A 36 -68.63 -24.99 -68.13
CA ILE A 36 -69.48 -25.79 -67.25
C ILE A 36 -68.89 -25.83 -65.85
N ASP A 37 -67.58 -26.07 -65.73
CA ASP A 37 -66.87 -26.10 -64.45
C ASP A 37 -66.93 -24.73 -63.76
N GLU A 38 -66.75 -23.64 -64.52
CA GLU A 38 -66.86 -22.27 -64.01
C GLU A 38 -68.28 -21.97 -63.50
N VAL A 39 -69.32 -22.35 -64.25
CA VAL A 39 -70.71 -22.18 -63.81
C VAL A 39 -71.01 -23.01 -62.56
N GLN A 40 -70.46 -24.23 -62.46
CA GLN A 40 -70.60 -25.07 -61.26
C GLN A 40 -69.90 -24.45 -60.05
N ASN A 41 -68.69 -23.93 -60.23
CA ASN A 41 -67.94 -23.23 -59.17
C ASN A 41 -68.67 -21.97 -58.70
N LEU A 42 -69.16 -21.13 -59.62
CA LEU A 42 -69.93 -19.94 -59.26
C LEU A 42 -71.24 -20.29 -58.55
N ARG A 43 -71.90 -21.40 -58.91
CA ARG A 43 -73.09 -21.87 -58.19
C ARG A 43 -72.76 -22.35 -56.78
N ALA A 44 -71.65 -23.07 -56.60
CA ALA A 44 -71.18 -23.50 -55.29
C ALA A 44 -70.89 -22.28 -54.40
N GLN A 45 -70.11 -21.32 -54.91
CA GLN A 45 -69.77 -20.08 -54.20
C GLN A 45 -71.03 -19.25 -53.87
N ARG A 46 -71.99 -19.17 -54.79
CA ARG A 46 -73.28 -18.51 -54.52
C ARG A 46 -74.03 -19.19 -53.38
N ASN A 47 -74.09 -20.51 -53.36
CA ASN A 47 -74.78 -21.24 -52.30
C ASN A 47 -74.09 -21.04 -50.95
N GLU A 48 -72.76 -21.13 -50.90
CA GLU A 48 -71.96 -20.93 -49.69
C GLU A 48 -72.15 -19.52 -49.12
N SER A 49 -72.09 -18.48 -49.97
CA SER A 49 -72.42 -17.11 -49.56
C SER A 49 -73.89 -16.93 -49.11
N GLY A 50 -74.80 -17.73 -49.66
CA GLY A 50 -76.21 -17.75 -49.28
C GLY A 50 -76.42 -18.34 -47.88
N ASP A 51 -75.69 -19.39 -47.55
CA ASP A 51 -75.70 -20.06 -46.25
C ASP A 51 -75.06 -19.17 -45.16
N GLU A 52 -73.93 -18.53 -45.47
CA GLU A 52 -73.32 -17.51 -44.59
C GLU A 52 -74.29 -16.35 -44.31
N ALA A 53 -74.96 -15.84 -45.34
CA ALA A 53 -75.95 -14.79 -45.17
C ALA A 53 -77.17 -15.25 -44.35
N ALA A 54 -77.56 -16.52 -44.43
CA ALA A 54 -78.62 -17.06 -43.60
C ALA A 54 -78.19 -17.18 -42.13
N ALA A 55 -76.97 -17.67 -41.88
CA ALA A 55 -76.40 -17.76 -40.54
C ALA A 55 -76.29 -16.40 -39.86
N LEU A 56 -75.74 -15.40 -40.56
CA LEU A 56 -75.63 -14.03 -40.04
C LEU A 56 -77.01 -13.40 -39.78
N ARG A 57 -78.02 -13.66 -40.62
CA ARG A 57 -79.39 -13.18 -40.35
C ARG A 57 -79.97 -13.78 -39.06
N ILE A 58 -79.70 -15.06 -38.79
CA ILE A 58 -80.13 -15.72 -37.55
C ILE A 58 -79.42 -15.09 -36.35
N GLU A 59 -78.10 -14.89 -36.42
CA GLU A 59 -77.34 -14.24 -35.35
C GLU A 59 -77.82 -12.82 -35.06
N VAL A 60 -78.05 -12.02 -36.10
CA VAL A 60 -78.60 -10.67 -35.97
C VAL A 60 -80.00 -10.70 -35.34
N ALA A 61 -80.85 -11.67 -35.69
CA ALA A 61 -82.16 -11.82 -35.05
C ALA A 61 -82.02 -12.14 -33.56
N CYS A 62 -81.16 -13.09 -33.20
CA CYS A 62 -80.91 -13.44 -31.79
C CYS A 62 -80.34 -12.26 -30.98
N LEU A 63 -79.38 -11.53 -31.54
CA LEU A 63 -78.82 -10.33 -30.90
C LEU A 63 -79.87 -9.22 -30.77
N ASN A 64 -80.73 -9.03 -31.76
CA ASN A 64 -81.83 -8.06 -31.67
C ASN A 64 -82.84 -8.43 -30.59
N ASP A 65 -83.17 -9.72 -30.44
CA ASP A 65 -84.05 -10.21 -29.36
C ASP A 65 -83.39 -9.98 -27.99
N GLU A 66 -82.09 -10.24 -27.86
CA GLU A 66 -81.35 -9.94 -26.64
C GLU A 66 -81.34 -8.43 -26.34
N VAL A 67 -81.09 -7.59 -27.35
CA VAL A 67 -81.13 -6.12 -27.21
C VAL A 67 -82.53 -5.65 -26.83
N ALA A 68 -83.59 -6.23 -27.41
CA ALA A 68 -84.98 -5.93 -27.03
C ALA A 68 -85.26 -6.29 -25.57
N MET A 69 -84.80 -7.46 -25.11
CA MET A 69 -84.91 -7.88 -23.71
C MET A 69 -84.06 -7.02 -22.75
N LEU A 70 -82.88 -6.59 -23.19
CA LEU A 70 -82.01 -5.69 -22.42
C LEU A 70 -82.59 -4.28 -22.32
N SER A 71 -83.20 -3.80 -23.40
CA SER A 71 -83.82 -2.47 -23.49
C SER A 71 -85.22 -2.41 -22.92
N ASP A 72 -85.86 -3.55 -22.60
CA ASP A 72 -87.20 -3.59 -22.01
C ASP A 72 -87.25 -2.93 -20.61
N THR A 73 -87.54 -1.63 -20.58
CA THR A 73 -87.75 -0.84 -19.37
C THR A 73 -89.12 -1.08 -18.76
N SER A 74 -89.72 -2.25 -18.99
CA SER A 74 -90.99 -2.59 -18.37
C SER A 74 -90.87 -2.53 -16.84
N PRO A 75 -91.87 -1.95 -16.15
CA PRO A 75 -91.91 -1.91 -14.68
C PRO A 75 -92.24 -3.29 -14.07
N SER A 76 -92.14 -4.36 -14.85
CA SER A 76 -92.39 -5.73 -14.39
C SER A 76 -91.33 -6.13 -13.36
N PRO A 77 -91.72 -6.65 -12.18
CA PRO A 77 -90.78 -7.05 -11.13
C PRO A 77 -89.69 -8.02 -11.64
N TYR A 78 -90.03 -8.92 -12.55
CA TYR A 78 -89.08 -9.90 -13.12
C TYR A 78 -88.01 -9.24 -14.00
N ALA A 79 -88.40 -8.29 -14.87
CA ALA A 79 -87.46 -7.56 -15.72
C ALA A 79 -86.48 -6.71 -14.88
N MET A 80 -86.97 -6.09 -13.80
CA MET A 80 -86.11 -5.36 -12.86
C MET A 80 -85.15 -6.30 -12.11
N GLN A 81 -85.62 -7.44 -11.60
CA GLN A 81 -84.76 -8.43 -10.92
C GLN A 81 -83.65 -8.95 -11.84
N HIS A 82 -83.98 -9.26 -13.11
CA HIS A 82 -82.99 -9.72 -14.08
C HIS A 82 -81.93 -8.65 -14.38
N ARG A 83 -82.35 -7.39 -14.57
CA ARG A 83 -81.44 -6.25 -14.75
C ARG A 83 -80.54 -6.04 -13.53
N MET A 84 -81.11 -6.08 -12.32
CA MET A 84 -80.34 -5.97 -11.08
C MET A 84 -79.33 -7.11 -10.94
N ALA A 85 -79.72 -8.36 -11.23
CA ALA A 85 -78.81 -9.49 -11.19
C ALA A 85 -77.64 -9.36 -12.18
N LYS A 86 -77.91 -8.92 -13.43
CA LYS A 86 -76.86 -8.65 -14.43
C LYS A 86 -75.96 -7.48 -14.01
N MET A 87 -76.50 -6.40 -13.47
CA MET A 87 -75.70 -5.27 -12.97
C MET A 87 -74.81 -5.67 -11.79
N LEU A 88 -75.33 -6.45 -10.84
CA LEU A 88 -74.55 -6.98 -9.72
C LEU A 88 -73.45 -7.91 -10.21
N ARG A 89 -73.74 -8.78 -11.18
CA ARG A 89 -72.72 -9.64 -11.78
C ARG A 89 -71.61 -8.82 -12.44
N ARG A 90 -71.95 -7.82 -13.24
CA ARG A 90 -70.97 -6.92 -13.86
C ARG A 90 -70.14 -6.15 -12.81
N ALA A 91 -70.75 -5.69 -11.73
CA ALA A 91 -70.03 -5.02 -10.65
C ALA A 91 -69.07 -5.98 -9.93
N ILE A 92 -69.46 -7.24 -9.71
CA ILE A 92 -68.58 -8.26 -9.13
C ILE A 92 -67.42 -8.58 -10.07
N ASP A 93 -67.67 -8.73 -11.37
CA ASP A 93 -66.65 -9.00 -12.37
C ASP A 93 -65.65 -7.83 -12.46
N GLU A 94 -66.13 -6.59 -12.45
CA GLU A 94 -65.29 -5.38 -12.45
C GLU A 94 -64.45 -5.27 -11.18
N VAL A 95 -65.04 -5.50 -9.99
CA VAL A 95 -64.29 -5.51 -8.72
C VAL A 95 -63.23 -6.61 -8.73
N SER A 96 -63.54 -7.79 -9.27
CA SER A 96 -62.59 -8.90 -9.37
C SER A 96 -61.41 -8.55 -10.28
N ARG A 97 -61.69 -7.87 -11.41
CA ARG A 97 -60.67 -7.36 -12.32
C ARG A 97 -59.79 -6.32 -11.63
N MET A 98 -60.39 -5.32 -11.01
CA MET A 98 -59.67 -4.27 -10.28
C MET A 98 -58.79 -4.86 -9.16
N GLN A 99 -59.29 -5.87 -8.43
CA GLN A 99 -58.51 -6.57 -7.41
C GLN A 99 -57.33 -7.33 -7.99
N ALA A 100 -57.50 -7.98 -9.16
CA ALA A 100 -56.42 -8.67 -9.83
C ALA A 100 -55.34 -7.69 -10.32
N GLU A 101 -55.75 -6.58 -10.92
CA GLU A 101 -54.83 -5.50 -11.36
C GLU A 101 -54.08 -4.90 -10.17
N ALA A 102 -54.78 -4.53 -9.08
CA ALA A 102 -54.15 -3.98 -7.89
C ALA A 102 -53.17 -4.96 -7.21
N ARG A 103 -53.46 -6.27 -7.22
CA ARG A 103 -52.54 -7.30 -6.73
C ARG A 103 -51.31 -7.41 -7.62
N ALA A 104 -51.48 -7.43 -8.94
CA ALA A 104 -50.35 -7.48 -9.87
C ALA A 104 -49.44 -6.25 -9.74
N GLU A 105 -50.03 -5.07 -9.55
CA GLU A 105 -49.27 -3.83 -9.29
C GLU A 105 -48.53 -3.90 -7.95
N ALA A 106 -49.18 -4.36 -6.89
CA ALA A 106 -48.53 -4.53 -5.59
C ALA A 106 -47.36 -5.54 -5.64
N ASP A 107 -47.56 -6.67 -6.31
CA ASP A 107 -46.51 -7.69 -6.50
C ASP A 107 -45.34 -7.13 -7.31
N ALA A 108 -45.61 -6.32 -8.34
CA ALA A 108 -44.58 -5.65 -9.13
C ALA A 108 -43.78 -4.63 -8.31
N LEU A 109 -44.44 -3.86 -7.44
CA LEU A 109 -43.79 -2.91 -6.54
C LEU A 109 -42.92 -3.63 -5.50
N ILE A 110 -43.41 -4.74 -4.93
CA ILE A 110 -42.64 -5.55 -4.00
C ILE A 110 -41.41 -6.13 -4.69
N ALA A 111 -41.57 -6.70 -5.89
CA ALA A 111 -40.46 -7.26 -6.65
C ALA A 111 -39.40 -6.20 -7.00
N ALA A 112 -39.84 -4.98 -7.37
CA ALA A 112 -38.93 -3.87 -7.63
C ALA A 112 -38.16 -3.44 -6.36
N ALA A 113 -38.87 -3.28 -5.24
CA ALA A 113 -38.25 -2.93 -3.95
C ALA A 113 -37.25 -4.00 -3.47
N GLU A 114 -37.57 -5.28 -3.64
CA GLU A 114 -36.66 -6.39 -3.33
C GLU A 114 -35.42 -6.39 -4.22
N ALA A 115 -35.59 -6.12 -5.53
CA ALA A 115 -34.46 -6.03 -6.46
C ALA A 115 -33.53 -4.86 -6.10
N GLU A 116 -34.08 -3.70 -5.77
CA GLU A 116 -33.32 -2.53 -5.31
C GLU A 116 -32.60 -2.82 -3.98
N ALA A 117 -33.27 -3.43 -3.01
CA ALA A 117 -32.67 -3.82 -1.74
C ALA A 117 -31.51 -4.81 -1.94
N GLN A 118 -31.66 -5.78 -2.84
CA GLN A 118 -30.59 -6.72 -3.19
C GLN A 118 -29.43 -6.03 -3.90
N ALA A 119 -29.69 -5.09 -4.81
CA ALA A 119 -28.64 -4.31 -5.47
C ALA A 119 -27.84 -3.49 -4.44
N ALA A 120 -28.53 -2.75 -3.56
CA ALA A 120 -27.91 -1.98 -2.50
C ALA A 120 -27.09 -2.87 -1.53
N GLN A 121 -27.57 -4.09 -1.21
CA GLN A 121 -26.79 -5.03 -0.40
C GLN A 121 -25.52 -5.52 -1.11
N ARG A 122 -25.56 -5.72 -2.44
CA ARG A 122 -24.37 -6.11 -3.21
C ARG A 122 -23.34 -4.99 -3.22
N GLU A 123 -23.77 -3.77 -3.55
CA GLU A 123 -22.92 -2.57 -3.52
C GLU A 123 -22.31 -2.37 -2.13
N HIS A 124 -23.11 -2.52 -1.06
CA HIS A 124 -22.59 -2.40 0.30
C HIS A 124 -21.52 -3.45 0.62
N ARG A 125 -21.71 -4.71 0.19
CA ARG A 125 -20.71 -5.77 0.37
C ARG A 125 -19.43 -5.50 -0.41
N GLU A 126 -19.55 -4.97 -1.62
CA GLU A 126 -18.40 -4.56 -2.45
C GLU A 126 -17.62 -3.44 -1.77
N LEU A 127 -18.31 -2.39 -1.29
CA LEU A 127 -17.66 -1.30 -0.54
C LEU A 127 -16.97 -1.79 0.73
N LEU A 128 -17.57 -2.72 1.47
CA LEU A 128 -16.94 -3.32 2.65
C LEU A 128 -15.69 -4.13 2.27
N ALA A 129 -15.73 -4.86 1.15
CA ALA A 129 -14.58 -5.59 0.65
C ALA A 129 -13.45 -4.64 0.24
N ASP A 130 -13.76 -3.55 -0.44
CA ASP A 130 -12.80 -2.52 -0.84
C ASP A 130 -12.16 -1.84 0.37
N ILE A 131 -12.96 -1.48 1.38
CA ILE A 131 -12.45 -0.92 2.64
C ILE A 131 -11.53 -1.93 3.35
N ALA A 132 -11.90 -3.21 3.40
CA ALA A 132 -11.06 -4.24 4.00
C ALA A 132 -9.74 -4.41 3.24
N LEU A 133 -9.76 -4.37 1.91
CA LEU A 133 -8.54 -4.38 1.10
C LEU A 133 -7.66 -3.16 1.39
N GLN A 134 -8.24 -1.96 1.44
CA GLN A 134 -7.52 -0.73 1.77
C GLN A 134 -6.91 -0.78 3.18
N GLN A 135 -7.66 -1.27 4.17
CA GLN A 135 -7.16 -1.44 5.54
C GLN A 135 -5.98 -2.40 5.57
N SER A 136 -6.08 -3.57 4.93
CA SER A 136 -4.98 -4.55 4.89
C SER A 136 -3.72 -4.01 4.20
N ALA A 137 -3.89 -3.22 3.13
CA ALA A 137 -2.79 -2.58 2.43
C ALA A 137 -2.11 -1.50 3.30
N LEU A 138 -2.90 -0.68 3.99
CA LEU A 138 -2.38 0.33 4.92
C LEU A 138 -1.68 -0.31 6.12
N GLU A 139 -2.22 -1.40 6.67
CA GLU A 139 -1.60 -2.16 7.74
C GLU A 139 -0.25 -2.76 7.32
N ALA A 140 -0.17 -3.31 6.10
CA ALA A 140 1.09 -3.80 5.54
C ALA A 140 2.12 -2.67 5.39
N GLN A 141 1.72 -1.52 4.84
CA GLN A 141 2.60 -0.33 4.73
C GLN A 141 3.03 0.19 6.11
N CYS A 142 2.14 0.22 7.09
CA CYS A 142 2.48 0.60 8.47
C CYS A 142 3.45 -0.39 9.11
N ALA A 143 3.30 -1.68 8.85
CA ALA A 143 4.21 -2.71 9.34
C ALA A 143 5.60 -2.60 8.69
N GLU A 144 5.66 -2.36 7.38
CA GLU A 144 6.92 -2.15 6.65
C GLU A 144 7.64 -0.88 7.12
N THR A 145 6.93 0.25 7.23
CA THR A 145 7.52 1.50 7.70
C THR A 145 8.04 1.39 9.13
N LYS A 146 7.32 0.71 10.04
CA LYS A 146 7.80 0.40 11.39
C LYS A 146 9.08 -0.44 11.36
N ARG A 147 9.11 -1.52 10.57
CA ARG A 147 10.31 -2.36 10.42
C ARG A 147 11.51 -1.56 9.92
N ASN A 148 11.30 -0.67 8.93
CA ASN A 148 12.37 0.17 8.40
C ASN A 148 12.90 1.14 9.46
N VAL A 149 12.02 1.81 10.19
CA VAL A 149 12.41 2.72 11.27
C VAL A 149 13.13 1.97 12.39
N ASP A 150 12.64 0.80 12.80
CA ASP A 150 13.28 -0.03 13.82
C ASP A 150 14.68 -0.49 13.37
N ALA A 151 14.84 -0.85 12.10
CA ALA A 151 16.14 -1.20 11.51
C ALA A 151 17.11 0.00 11.49
N GLU A 152 16.64 1.18 11.09
CA GLU A 152 17.44 2.42 11.11
C GLU A 152 17.85 2.80 12.54
N LEU A 153 16.94 2.69 13.51
CA LEU A 153 17.23 2.96 14.91
C LEU A 153 18.23 1.95 15.48
N ALA A 154 18.11 0.66 15.13
CA ALA A 154 19.08 -0.35 15.50
C ALA A 154 20.46 -0.07 14.89
N GLY A 155 20.51 0.33 13.61
CA GLY A 155 21.74 0.74 12.92
C GLY A 155 22.42 1.92 13.61
N ARG A 156 21.69 3.01 13.87
CA ARG A 156 22.23 4.20 14.56
C ARG A 156 22.70 3.88 15.99
N ARG A 157 22.00 2.99 16.70
CA ARG A 157 22.45 2.54 18.04
C ARG A 157 23.74 1.74 17.96
N ALA A 158 23.88 0.86 16.97
CA ALA A 158 25.09 0.08 16.77
C ALA A 158 26.29 0.99 16.40
N GLU A 159 26.08 1.95 15.50
CA GLU A 159 27.08 2.97 15.15
C GLU A 159 27.50 3.80 16.37
N ALA A 160 26.53 4.29 17.14
CA ALA A 160 26.81 5.05 18.36
C ALA A 160 27.61 4.21 19.36
N GLN A 161 27.23 2.95 19.58
CA GLN A 161 27.96 2.05 20.48
C GLN A 161 29.39 1.82 19.98
N SER A 162 29.59 1.55 18.69
CA SER A 162 30.91 1.39 18.10
C SER A 162 31.77 2.65 18.27
N SER A 163 31.18 3.85 18.14
CA SER A 163 31.90 5.11 18.33
C SER A 163 32.31 5.34 19.78
N ILE A 164 31.44 4.97 20.74
CA ILE A 164 31.73 5.02 22.18
C ILE A 164 32.85 4.06 22.52
N ASP A 165 32.77 2.82 22.04
CA ASP A 165 33.78 1.79 22.30
C ASP A 165 35.14 2.20 21.71
N HIS A 166 35.15 2.78 20.51
CA HIS A 166 36.37 3.32 19.89
C HIS A 166 36.97 4.47 20.71
N ALA A 167 36.17 5.48 21.06
CA ALA A 167 36.63 6.61 21.86
C ALA A 167 37.13 6.16 23.25
N TRP A 168 36.50 5.14 23.84
CA TRP A 168 36.93 4.55 25.10
C TRP A 168 38.29 3.86 24.98
N GLN A 169 38.49 3.08 23.91
CA GLN A 169 39.78 2.45 23.62
C GLN A 169 40.89 3.48 23.41
N GLU A 170 40.62 4.54 22.64
CA GLU A 170 41.58 5.63 22.43
C GLU A 170 41.94 6.34 23.73
N ALA A 171 40.94 6.70 24.55
CA ALA A 171 41.17 7.33 25.85
C ALA A 171 41.98 6.42 26.79
N GLN A 172 41.72 5.11 26.77
CA GLN A 172 42.46 4.14 27.55
C GLN A 172 43.92 4.03 27.09
N GLN A 173 44.17 3.98 25.77
CA GLN A 173 45.52 3.98 25.21
C GLN A 173 46.29 5.24 25.58
N GLN A 174 45.67 6.42 25.44
CA GLN A 174 46.28 7.69 25.84
C GLN A 174 46.63 7.72 27.33
N ARG A 175 45.72 7.22 28.18
CA ARG A 175 45.98 7.09 29.62
C ARG A 175 47.19 6.20 29.90
N GLU A 176 47.29 5.05 29.24
CA GLU A 176 48.39 4.11 29.42
C GLU A 176 49.73 4.69 28.94
N GLN A 177 49.73 5.43 27.83
CA GLN A 177 50.89 6.16 27.33
C GLN A 177 51.37 7.20 28.35
N LEU A 178 50.47 8.07 28.83
CA LEU A 178 50.81 9.08 29.83
C LEU A 178 51.32 8.47 31.14
N LEU A 179 50.73 7.36 31.59
CA LEU A 179 51.20 6.63 32.76
C LEU A 179 52.59 6.01 32.54
N ALA A 180 52.87 5.49 31.34
CA ALA A 180 54.18 4.96 30.99
C ALA A 180 55.25 6.07 30.97
N GLU A 181 54.94 7.21 30.35
CA GLU A 181 55.82 8.39 30.33
C GLU A 181 56.10 8.92 31.73
N ALA A 182 55.06 9.11 32.56
CA ALA A 182 55.23 9.56 33.94
C ALA A 182 56.09 8.59 34.77
N ARG A 183 55.91 7.27 34.58
CA ARG A 183 56.75 6.24 35.22
C ARG A 183 58.20 6.31 34.76
N GLN A 184 58.46 6.54 33.48
CA GLN A 184 59.81 6.70 32.96
C GLN A 184 60.50 7.93 33.56
N GLN A 185 59.80 9.08 33.59
CA GLN A 185 60.30 10.30 34.21
C GLN A 185 60.60 10.10 35.70
N ALA A 186 59.69 9.46 36.45
CA ALA A 186 59.90 9.15 37.87
C ALA A 186 61.14 8.27 38.09
N ARG A 187 61.38 7.28 37.22
CA ARG A 187 62.60 6.46 37.28
C ARG A 187 63.86 7.28 37.05
N LEU A 188 63.85 8.15 36.03
CA LEU A 188 64.99 9.03 35.75
C LEU A 188 65.33 9.93 36.94
N VAL A 189 64.32 10.54 37.56
CA VAL A 189 64.52 11.39 38.76
C VAL A 189 65.05 10.57 39.94
N LEU A 190 64.53 9.37 40.16
CA LEU A 190 65.03 8.48 41.22
C LEU A 190 66.49 8.07 40.98
N ASP A 191 66.85 7.76 39.74
CA ASP A 191 68.22 7.39 39.39
C ASP A 191 69.19 8.58 39.51
N GLN A 192 68.77 9.79 39.12
CA GLN A 192 69.52 11.02 39.38
C GLN A 192 69.70 11.28 40.88
N ALA A 193 68.64 11.13 41.68
CA ALA A 193 68.71 11.29 43.13
C ALA A 193 69.66 10.26 43.76
N ARG A 194 69.65 9.01 43.28
CA ARG A 194 70.60 7.97 43.72
C ARG A 194 72.04 8.36 43.40
N GLN A 195 72.30 8.83 42.18
CA GLN A 195 73.63 9.30 41.77
C GLN A 195 74.11 10.44 42.67
N ALA A 196 73.28 11.47 42.89
CA ALA A 196 73.60 12.58 43.78
C ALA A 196 73.88 12.12 45.22
N VAL A 197 73.13 11.14 45.74
CA VAL A 197 73.39 10.55 47.07
C VAL A 197 74.72 9.79 47.08
N THR A 198 75.05 9.03 46.03
CA THR A 198 76.34 8.34 45.95
C THR A 198 77.52 9.32 45.87
N GLU A 199 77.38 10.41 45.11
CA GLU A 199 78.38 11.47 45.01
C GLU A 199 78.54 12.20 46.35
N ALA A 200 77.44 12.57 47.02
CA ALA A 200 77.49 13.20 48.34
C ALA A 200 78.16 12.28 49.39
N ASN A 201 77.89 10.97 49.33
CA ASN A 201 78.56 10.00 50.19
C ASN A 201 80.06 9.90 49.90
N GLN A 202 80.47 9.92 48.62
CA GLN A 202 81.89 9.94 48.24
C GLN A 202 82.58 11.21 48.75
N GLN A 203 81.98 12.39 48.56
CA GLN A 203 82.49 13.65 49.10
C GLN A 203 82.62 13.61 50.62
N ARG A 204 81.62 13.05 51.32
CA ARG A 204 81.68 12.86 52.78
C ARG A 204 82.85 11.97 53.19
N ILE A 205 83.10 10.86 52.46
CA ILE A 205 84.25 9.99 52.72
C ILE A 205 85.55 10.77 52.55
N MET A 206 85.72 11.50 51.45
CA MET A 206 86.92 12.32 51.21
C MET A 206 87.15 13.36 52.32
N ILE A 207 86.12 14.11 52.72
CA ILE A 207 86.22 15.09 53.82
C ILE A 207 86.59 14.39 55.13
N LEU A 208 86.01 13.24 55.43
CA LEU A 208 86.35 12.47 56.63
C LEU A 208 87.80 11.99 56.60
N GLU A 209 88.31 11.56 55.44
CA GLU A 209 89.71 11.19 55.26
C GLU A 209 90.65 12.38 55.47
N GLU A 210 90.35 13.55 54.90
CA GLU A 210 91.09 14.79 55.14
C GLU A 210 91.09 15.20 56.62
N LEU A 211 89.92 15.18 57.27
CA LEU A 211 89.80 15.48 58.70
C LEU A 211 90.56 14.49 59.58
N MET A 212 90.59 13.20 59.22
CA MET A 212 91.44 12.22 59.91
C MET A 212 92.93 12.51 59.73
N GLY A 213 93.35 13.00 58.55
CA GLY A 213 94.70 13.49 58.31
C GLY A 213 95.05 14.65 59.25
N VAL A 214 94.22 15.70 59.25
CA VAL A 214 94.39 16.86 60.15
C VAL A 214 94.40 16.44 61.62
N ALA A 215 93.53 15.50 62.02
CA ALA A 215 93.51 15.00 63.38
C ALA A 215 94.81 14.27 63.76
N ARG A 216 95.41 13.49 62.86
CA ARG A 216 96.73 12.87 63.07
C ARG A 216 97.83 13.92 63.19
N ASP A 217 97.81 14.94 62.32
CA ASP A 217 98.77 16.03 62.36
C ASP A 217 98.68 16.79 63.69
N LEU A 218 97.46 17.13 64.12
CA LEU A 218 97.19 17.75 65.43
C LEU A 218 97.58 16.86 66.61
N GLN A 219 97.51 15.53 66.48
CA GLN A 219 97.93 14.60 67.54
C GLN A 219 99.46 14.59 67.74
N ALA A 220 100.24 14.92 66.69
CA ALA A 220 101.69 15.12 66.78
C ALA A 220 102.07 16.50 67.34
N VAL A 221 101.15 17.48 67.32
CA VAL A 221 101.41 18.85 67.78
C VAL A 221 101.85 18.91 69.25
N PRO A 222 101.22 18.24 70.23
CA PRO A 222 101.68 18.26 71.62
C PRO A 222 103.13 17.80 71.79
N ALA A 223 103.54 16.72 71.11
CA ALA A 223 104.92 16.24 71.15
C ALA A 223 105.88 17.23 70.47
N SER A 224 105.48 17.84 69.35
CA SER A 224 106.28 18.89 68.69
C SER A 224 106.40 20.18 69.51
N LEU A 225 105.33 20.59 70.22
CA LEU A 225 105.34 21.72 71.14
C LEU A 225 106.16 21.41 72.38
N GLU A 226 106.09 20.20 72.94
CA GLU A 226 106.98 19.75 74.02
C GLU A 226 108.44 19.73 73.58
N SER A 227 108.75 19.28 72.36
CA SER A 227 110.09 19.35 71.77
C SER A 227 110.58 20.79 71.63
N ALA A 228 109.77 21.68 71.04
CA ALA A 228 110.10 23.10 70.90
C ALA A 228 110.21 23.81 72.27
N TYR A 229 109.41 23.42 73.26
CA TYR A 229 109.52 23.92 74.64
C TYR A 229 110.80 23.41 75.32
N GLN A 230 111.21 22.18 75.04
CA GLN A 230 112.50 21.64 75.51
C GLN A 230 113.70 22.30 74.82
N GLU A 231 113.62 22.63 73.53
CA GLU A 231 114.62 23.42 72.81
C GLU A 231 114.70 24.87 73.33
N LEU A 232 113.56 25.49 73.67
CA LEU A 232 113.53 26.82 74.30
C LEU A 232 114.11 26.80 75.72
N LYS A 233 113.97 25.68 76.43
CA LYS A 233 114.52 25.47 77.79
C LYS A 233 116.00 25.06 77.75
N ASN A 234 116.50 24.58 76.62
CA ASN A 234 117.89 24.16 76.37
C ASN A 234 118.41 24.72 75.03
N PRO A 235 118.85 25.99 74.95
CA PRO A 235 119.38 26.53 73.71
C PRO A 235 120.79 25.97 73.41
N PRO A 236 121.05 25.44 72.19
CA PRO A 236 122.41 25.31 71.69
C PRO A 236 122.90 26.65 71.12
N GLU A 237 124.17 26.97 71.36
CA GLU A 237 124.79 28.26 71.10
C GLU A 237 124.93 28.62 69.59
N ALA A 238 124.67 29.90 69.31
CA ALA A 238 125.27 30.77 68.28
C ALA A 238 125.05 30.48 66.77
N SER A 239 124.19 31.29 66.13
CA SER A 239 124.58 32.48 65.34
C SER A 239 123.83 32.71 64.01
N VAL A 240 123.71 34.00 63.69
CA VAL A 240 123.52 34.66 62.39
C VAL A 240 122.12 35.23 62.06
N VAL A 241 122.15 36.56 62.00
CA VAL A 241 121.17 37.58 61.64
C VAL A 241 120.90 37.62 60.13
N VAL A 242 119.64 37.80 59.70
CA VAL A 242 119.25 38.71 58.57
C VAL A 242 117.80 39.23 58.78
N PRO A 243 117.57 40.56 58.71
CA PRO A 243 116.25 41.21 58.69
C PRO A 243 115.81 41.63 57.27
N LEU A 244 114.49 41.83 57.05
CA LEU A 244 113.79 42.62 56.00
C LEU A 244 112.38 42.01 55.81
N ASP A 245 111.28 42.66 55.44
CA ASP A 245 110.74 44.02 55.55
C ASP A 245 109.30 43.93 55.00
N GLN A 246 108.35 44.65 55.60
CA GLN A 246 107.20 45.36 54.98
C GLN A 246 106.21 44.71 53.96
N ARG A 247 104.92 45.06 54.19
CA ARG A 247 103.85 45.45 53.21
C ARG A 247 103.21 44.30 52.39
N SER A 248 101.89 44.17 52.18
CA SER A 248 100.77 45.12 52.06
C SER A 248 99.41 44.39 52.00
N GLN A 249 98.35 45.09 52.44
CA GLN A 249 97.01 45.22 51.80
C GLN A 249 96.00 44.05 51.73
N ALA A 250 94.91 44.21 52.50
CA ALA A 250 93.52 44.13 51.99
C ALA A 250 93.24 45.37 51.09
N PRO A 251 92.14 45.51 50.28
CA PRO A 251 90.79 44.94 50.48
C PRO A 251 89.95 44.66 49.18
N ALA A 252 88.65 44.40 49.40
CA ALA A 252 87.47 44.70 48.55
C ALA A 252 86.99 43.67 47.50
N GLY A 253 85.75 43.18 47.69
CA GLY A 253 84.89 42.60 46.63
C GLY A 253 84.23 43.70 45.77
N PRO A 254 82.96 43.59 45.34
CA PRO A 254 82.20 42.50 44.72
C PRO A 254 81.57 42.94 43.35
N ALA A 255 80.99 42.03 42.54
CA ALA A 255 80.00 42.29 41.46
C ALA A 255 79.59 40.91 40.87
N VAL A 256 78.34 40.42 40.82
CA VAL A 256 77.03 40.91 40.32
C VAL A 256 77.01 41.20 38.82
N ALA A 257 75.93 40.70 38.18
CA ALA A 257 75.50 40.78 36.77
C ALA A 257 75.95 39.59 35.91
N SER A 258 75.11 38.91 35.13
CA SER A 258 73.69 39.00 34.79
C SER A 258 73.25 37.67 34.17
#